data_AF-A0A965ZFC6-F1
#
_entry.id   AF-A0A965ZFC6-F1
#
_cell.length_a   1.000
_cell.length_b   1.000
_cell.length_c   1.000
_cell.angle_alpha   90.00
_cell.angle_beta   90.00
_cell.angle_gamma   90.00
#
_symmetry.space_group_name_H-M   'P 1'
#
loop_
_entity.id
_entity.type
_entity.pdbx_description
1 polymer ?
#
loop_
_entity_poly.entity_id
_entity_poly.type
_entity_poly.pdbx_seq_one_letter_code
_entity_poly.pdbx_strand_id
1 'polypeptide(L)'
;MPDWVSWLCLCFFGWGVPIGIFNLLDRKPQIIINETGIFDRSAYKDFINWDIIEHAYWNTSYKQTFVCLIIKDQFKHLIQIKSKLKEVSLAMGYSEININLGPIRNIDHQKLTALIVNLAKADPSARATLLSQSNNLPVKH
;
A
#
# COMPACT_ATOMS: atom_id res chain seq x y z
N MET A 1 40.93 8.67 -17.71
CA MET A 1 39.54 9.15 -17.55
C MET A 1 39.60 10.59 -17.11
N PRO A 2 38.70 11.47 -17.59
CA PRO A 2 38.70 12.87 -17.19
C PRO A 2 38.40 13.03 -15.69
N ASP A 3 39.09 13.92 -15.00
CA ASP A 3 38.97 14.11 -13.54
C ASP A 3 37.55 14.49 -13.10
N TRP A 4 36.80 15.19 -13.95
CA TRP A 4 35.42 15.58 -13.68
C TRP A 4 34.47 14.37 -13.54
N VAL A 5 34.76 13.26 -14.24
CA VAL A 5 33.98 12.01 -14.13
C VAL A 5 34.21 11.37 -12.76
N SER A 6 35.45 11.40 -12.26
CA SER A 6 35.80 10.90 -10.93
C SER A 6 35.11 11.69 -9.82
N TRP A 7 35.08 13.02 -9.93
CA TRP A 7 34.36 13.88 -9.00
C TRP A 7 32.85 13.64 -9.02
N LEU A 8 32.26 13.46 -10.22
CA LEU A 8 30.82 13.18 -10.35
C LEU A 8 30.46 11.83 -9.72
N CYS A 9 31.27 10.79 -9.92
CA CYS A 9 31.10 9.49 -9.27
C CYS A 9 31.23 9.61 -7.75
N LEU A 10 32.25 10.34 -7.24
CA LEU A 10 32.45 10.52 -5.80
C LEU A 10 31.26 11.25 -5.16
N CYS A 11 30.73 12.29 -5.81
CA CYS A 11 29.54 12.98 -5.32
C CYS A 11 28.29 12.10 -5.39
N PHE A 12 28.08 11.38 -6.49
CA PHE A 12 26.90 10.51 -6.68
C PHE A 12 26.87 9.36 -5.67
N PHE A 13 27.97 8.61 -5.54
CA PHE A 13 28.06 7.49 -4.59
C PHE A 13 28.22 7.99 -3.15
N GLY A 14 28.96 9.08 -2.94
CA GLY A 14 29.14 9.69 -1.63
C GLY A 14 27.83 10.18 -1.02
N TRP A 15 26.94 10.76 -1.83
CA TRP A 15 25.61 11.18 -1.38
C TRP A 15 24.61 10.02 -1.30
N GLY A 16 24.86 8.93 -2.04
CA GLY A 16 24.08 7.70 -1.93
C GLY A 16 24.17 7.04 -0.55
N VAL A 17 25.33 7.13 0.12
CA VAL A 17 25.55 6.56 1.46
C VAL A 17 24.62 7.15 2.54
N PRO A 18 24.57 8.47 2.78
CA PRO A 18 23.69 9.04 3.80
C PRO A 18 22.21 8.82 3.47
N ILE A 19 21.81 8.88 2.19
CA ILE A 19 20.43 8.54 1.78
C ILE A 19 20.10 7.08 2.10
N GLY A 20 21.02 6.16 1.79
CA GLY A 20 20.87 4.74 2.09
C GLY A 20 20.73 4.48 3.59
N ILE A 21 21.56 5.13 4.41
CA ILE A 21 21.49 5.05 5.88
C ILE A 21 20.14 5.59 6.38
N PHE A 22 19.70 6.74 5.88
CA PHE A 22 18.41 7.32 6.26
C PHE A 22 17.24 6.38 5.95
N ASN A 23 17.24 5.75 4.77
CA ASN A 23 16.20 4.79 4.38
C ASN A 23 16.26 3.49 5.19
N LEU A 24 17.45 3.02 5.58
CA LEU A 24 17.61 1.82 6.40
C LEU A 24 17.11 2.05 7.84
N LEU A 25 17.28 3.26 8.35
CA LEU A 25 16.79 3.67 9.67
C LEU A 25 15.31 4.06 9.67
N ASP A 26 14.69 4.27 8.50
CA ASP A 26 13.27 4.59 8.38
C ASP A 26 12.42 3.35 8.68
N ARG A 27 11.97 3.24 9.93
CA ARG A 27 11.10 2.15 10.41
C ARG A 27 9.60 2.45 10.29
N LYS A 28 9.22 3.46 9.51
CA LYS A 28 7.81 3.79 9.33
C LYS A 28 7.07 2.62 8.66
N PRO A 29 5.90 2.22 9.18
CA PRO A 29 5.12 1.13 8.59
C PRO A 29 4.69 1.49 7.16
N GLN A 30 4.74 0.52 6.26
CA GLN A 30 4.29 0.69 4.89
C GLN A 30 2.75 0.70 4.80
N ILE A 31 2.11 -0.25 5.47
CA ILE A 31 0.66 -0.39 5.53
C ILE A 31 0.21 -0.26 6.99
N ILE A 32 -0.85 0.51 7.23
CA ILE A 32 -1.53 0.60 8.51
C ILE A 32 -3.01 0.27 8.29
N ILE A 33 -3.53 -0.69 9.04
CA ILE A 33 -4.95 -1.06 9.04
C ILE A 33 -5.48 -0.78 10.44
N ASN A 34 -6.54 0.00 10.54
CA ASN A 34 -7.19 0.31 11.82
C ASN A 34 -8.71 0.31 11.65
N GLU A 35 -9.44 0.73 12.68
CA GLU A 35 -10.90 0.74 12.70
C GLU A 35 -11.52 1.80 11.78
N THR A 36 -10.76 2.84 11.45
CA THR A 36 -11.23 3.95 10.61
C THR A 36 -10.96 3.71 9.13
N GLY A 37 -9.87 3.01 8.79
CA GLY A 37 -9.52 2.76 7.40
C GLY A 37 -8.21 1.99 7.18
N ILE A 38 -7.75 2.08 5.95
CA ILE A 38 -6.46 1.53 5.50
C ILE A 38 -5.59 2.65 4.93
N PHE A 39 -4.32 2.65 5.32
CA PHE A 39 -3.30 3.56 4.83
C PHE A 39 -2.17 2.74 4.19
N ASP A 40 -1.73 3.14 3.01
CA ASP A 40 -0.53 2.61 2.36
C ASP A 40 0.34 3.77 1.88
N ARG A 41 1.57 3.81 2.39
CA ARG A 41 2.52 4.90 2.13
C ARG A 41 2.89 5.08 0.65
N SER A 42 2.74 4.03 -0.17
CA SER A 42 3.10 4.03 -1.59
C SER A 42 1.93 4.35 -2.51
N ALA A 43 0.71 4.06 -2.10
CA ALA A 43 -0.50 4.16 -2.91
C ALA A 43 -1.25 5.47 -2.72
N TYR A 44 -1.40 5.93 -1.47
CA TYR A 44 -2.21 7.12 -1.16
C TYR A 44 -1.63 7.88 0.04
N LYS A 45 -1.75 9.22 0.04
CA LYS A 45 -1.11 10.06 1.06
C LYS A 45 -1.85 10.07 2.41
N ASP A 46 -3.10 9.61 2.44
CA ASP A 46 -3.97 9.66 3.62
C ASP A 46 -4.66 8.30 3.87
N PHE A 47 -5.43 8.22 4.95
CA PHE A 47 -6.25 7.04 5.23
C PHE A 47 -7.46 6.97 4.30
N ILE A 48 -7.73 5.77 3.78
CA ILE A 48 -8.92 5.44 3.01
C ILE A 48 -9.91 4.84 3.98
N ASN A 49 -11.02 5.54 4.25
CA ASN A 49 -12.04 5.04 5.17
C ASN A 49 -12.70 3.77 4.59
N TRP A 50 -12.97 2.79 5.45
CA TRP A 50 -13.75 1.61 5.09
C TRP A 50 -15.09 1.94 4.41
N ASP A 51 -15.75 3.04 4.80
CA ASP A 51 -17.07 3.42 4.30
C ASP A 51 -17.06 3.80 2.80
N ILE A 52 -15.91 4.21 2.27
CA ILE A 52 -15.75 4.57 0.86
C ILE A 52 -15.34 3.38 -0.01
N ILE A 53 -14.83 2.31 0.60
CA ILE A 53 -14.43 1.07 -0.09
C ILE A 53 -15.69 0.27 -0.40
N GLU A 54 -15.87 -0.10 -1.67
CA GLU A 54 -16.95 -0.95 -2.13
C GLU A 54 -16.55 -2.42 -2.04
N HIS A 55 -15.35 -2.73 -2.55
CA HIS A 55 -14.83 -4.08 -2.61
C HIS A 55 -13.30 -4.07 -2.68
N ALA A 56 -12.68 -5.24 -2.48
CA ALA A 56 -11.25 -5.41 -2.64
C ALA A 56 -10.95 -6.80 -3.21
N TYR A 57 -9.93 -6.87 -4.07
CA TYR A 57 -9.42 -8.11 -4.62
C TYR A 57 -7.89 -8.06 -4.66
N TRP A 58 -7.23 -9.21 -4.63
CA TRP A 58 -5.79 -9.27 -4.87
C TRP A 58 -5.52 -9.65 -6.32
N ASN A 59 -4.42 -9.14 -6.87
CA ASN A 59 -3.94 -9.51 -8.19
C ASN A 59 -2.41 -9.60 -8.16
N THR A 60 -1.83 -10.45 -9.00
CA THR A 60 -0.38 -10.59 -9.14
C THR A 60 0.02 -10.22 -10.55
N SER A 61 0.96 -9.28 -10.68
CA SER A 61 1.50 -8.83 -11.96
C SER A 61 3.01 -8.65 -11.87
N TYR A 62 3.74 -9.07 -12.90
CA TYR A 62 5.21 -9.02 -12.96
C TYR A 62 5.91 -9.51 -11.66
N LYS A 63 5.40 -10.59 -11.05
CA LYS A 63 5.88 -11.19 -9.78
C LYS A 63 5.67 -10.32 -8.52
N GLN A 64 4.90 -9.25 -8.62
CA GLN A 64 4.47 -8.44 -7.49
C GLN A 64 2.98 -8.66 -7.23
N THR A 65 2.61 -8.80 -5.96
CA THR A 65 1.20 -8.95 -5.56
C THR A 65 0.68 -7.61 -5.04
N PHE A 66 -0.54 -7.27 -5.45
CA PHE A 66 -1.24 -6.06 -5.07
C PHE A 66 -2.60 -6.40 -4.48
N VAL A 67 -3.07 -5.60 -3.51
CA VAL A 67 -4.49 -5.53 -3.17
C VAL A 67 -5.08 -4.31 -3.85
N CYS A 68 -6.00 -4.56 -4.76
CA CYS A 68 -6.74 -3.58 -5.53
C CYS A 68 -8.01 -3.20 -4.74
N LEU A 69 -8.17 -1.92 -4.41
CA LEU A 69 -9.35 -1.41 -3.71
C LEU A 69 -10.29 -0.75 -4.71
N ILE A 70 -11.52 -1.23 -4.76
CA ILE A 70 -12.61 -0.65 -5.54
C ILE A 70 -13.34 0.35 -4.64
N ILE A 71 -13.45 1.58 -5.12
CA ILE A 71 -14.06 2.70 -4.40
C ILE A 71 -15.42 2.97 -5.00
N LYS A 72 -16.42 3.21 -4.13
CA LYS A 72 -17.78 3.57 -4.55
C LYS A 72 -17.74 4.81 -5.44
N ASP A 73 -18.47 4.77 -6.55
CA ASP A 73 -18.45 5.84 -7.57
C ASP A 73 -18.67 7.25 -6.98
N GLN A 74 -19.59 7.37 -6.02
CA GLN A 74 -19.92 8.64 -5.35
C GLN A 74 -18.73 9.29 -4.62
N PHE A 75 -17.73 8.51 -4.20
CA PHE A 75 -16.56 8.99 -3.45
C PHE A 75 -15.28 9.06 -4.28
N LYS A 76 -15.31 8.69 -5.57
CA LYS A 76 -14.12 8.73 -6.45
C LYS A 76 -13.51 10.13 -6.56
N HIS A 77 -14.30 11.18 -6.41
CA HIS A 77 -13.82 12.57 -6.45
C HIS A 77 -12.98 12.96 -5.22
N LEU A 78 -13.14 12.26 -4.09
CA LEU A 78 -12.40 12.53 -2.84
C LEU A 78 -10.96 12.02 -2.91
N ILE A 79 -10.71 11.03 -3.76
CA ILE A 79 -9.39 10.44 -3.92
C ILE A 79 -8.60 11.27 -4.94
N GLN A 80 -7.76 12.15 -4.42
CA GLN A 80 -6.88 12.99 -5.24
C GLN A 80 -5.64 12.21 -5.72
N ILE A 81 -5.85 11.14 -6.49
CA ILE A 81 -4.75 10.53 -7.25
C ILE A 81 -4.45 11.46 -8.43
N LYS A 82 -3.17 11.79 -8.64
CA LYS A 82 -2.75 12.59 -9.80
C LYS A 82 -3.30 11.95 -11.08
N SER A 83 -4.04 12.71 -11.89
CA SER A 83 -4.77 12.23 -13.07
C SER A 83 -3.98 11.28 -13.98
N LYS A 84 -2.70 11.61 -14.24
CA LYS A 84 -1.81 10.77 -15.06
C LYS A 84 -1.54 9.37 -14.48
N LEU A 85 -1.46 9.24 -13.14
CA LEU A 85 -1.29 7.94 -12.50
C LEU A 85 -2.57 7.11 -12.54
N LYS A 86 -3.73 7.78 -12.43
CA LYS A 86 -5.05 7.15 -12.54
C LYS A 86 -5.31 6.61 -13.96
N GLU A 87 -4.98 7.39 -14.99
CA GLU A 87 -5.12 6.95 -16.39
C GLU A 87 -4.24 5.72 -16.68
N VAL A 88 -3.00 5.71 -16.19
CA VAL A 88 -2.09 4.59 -16.36
C VAL A 88 -2.57 3.34 -15.61
N SER A 89 -3.07 3.47 -14.38
CA SER A 89 -3.57 2.31 -13.62
C SER A 89 -4.79 1.68 -14.29
N LEU A 90 -5.72 2.52 -14.76
CA LEU A 90 -6.92 2.07 -15.47
C LEU A 90 -6.59 1.44 -16.82
N ALA A 91 -5.66 2.02 -17.58
CA ALA A 91 -5.20 1.46 -18.85
C ALA A 91 -4.56 0.08 -18.69
N MET A 92 -3.97 -0.20 -17.53
CA MET A 92 -3.42 -1.51 -17.18
C MET A 92 -4.46 -2.48 -16.56
N GLY A 93 -5.73 -2.08 -16.46
CA GLY A 93 -6.81 -2.90 -15.90
C GLY A 93 -6.83 -2.98 -14.37
N TYR A 94 -6.14 -2.07 -13.67
CA TYR A 94 -6.14 -2.02 -12.20
C TYR A 94 -7.13 -0.99 -11.66
N SER A 95 -7.55 -1.20 -10.40
CA SER A 95 -8.36 -0.22 -9.68
C SER A 95 -7.59 1.07 -9.42
N GLU A 96 -8.31 2.11 -9.02
CA GLU A 96 -7.73 3.44 -8.76
C GLU A 96 -6.70 3.38 -7.62
N ILE A 97 -6.93 2.55 -6.60
CA ILE A 97 -6.00 2.36 -5.49
C ILE A 97 -5.46 0.94 -5.50
N ASN A 98 -4.13 0.81 -5.52
CA ASN A 98 -3.43 -0.47 -5.50
C ASN A 98 -2.40 -0.46 -4.39
N ILE A 99 -2.60 -1.31 -3.39
CA ILE A 99 -1.71 -1.47 -2.25
C ILE A 99 -0.67 -2.53 -2.62
N ASN A 100 0.61 -2.14 -2.61
CA ASN A 100 1.71 -3.03 -2.97
C ASN A 100 2.12 -3.92 -1.79
N LEU A 101 1.98 -5.24 -1.96
CA LEU A 101 2.39 -6.22 -0.96
C LEU A 101 3.82 -6.75 -1.17
N GLY A 102 4.48 -6.37 -2.26
CA GLY A 102 5.81 -6.87 -2.62
C GLY A 102 6.89 -6.73 -1.54
N PRO A 103 6.98 -5.61 -0.80
CA PRO A 103 7.98 -5.46 0.26
C PRO A 103 7.62 -6.24 1.54
N ILE A 104 6.40 -6.77 1.67
CA ILE A 104 5.93 -7.42 2.88
C ILE A 104 6.14 -8.93 2.78
N ARG A 105 7.01 -9.45 3.66
CA ARG A 105 7.31 -10.88 3.74
C ARG A 105 6.21 -11.62 4.52
N ASN A 106 5.90 -12.84 4.11
CA ASN A 106 5.01 -13.79 4.78
C ASN A 106 3.56 -13.31 5.01
N ILE A 107 2.99 -12.57 4.04
CA ILE A 107 1.56 -12.26 4.04
C ILE A 107 0.78 -13.28 3.20
N ASP A 108 -0.30 -13.81 3.79
CA ASP A 108 -1.34 -14.53 3.06
C ASP A 108 -2.27 -13.51 2.39
N HIS A 109 -2.13 -13.36 1.07
CA HIS A 109 -2.86 -12.38 0.28
C HIS A 109 -4.38 -12.62 0.30
N GLN A 110 -4.82 -13.88 0.41
CA GLN A 110 -6.23 -14.22 0.47
C GLN A 110 -6.83 -13.80 1.81
N LYS A 111 -6.14 -14.10 2.93
CA LYS A 111 -6.59 -13.67 4.26
C LYS A 111 -6.62 -12.16 4.40
N LEU A 112 -5.60 -11.47 3.90
CA LEU A 112 -5.56 -10.00 3.93
C LEU A 112 -6.73 -9.40 3.15
N THR A 113 -6.97 -9.90 1.94
CA THR A 113 -8.08 -9.43 1.10
C THR A 113 -9.43 -9.70 1.78
N ALA A 114 -9.61 -10.89 2.35
CA ALA A 114 -10.82 -11.25 3.09
C ALA A 114 -11.04 -10.33 4.30
N LEU A 115 -9.98 -10.02 5.06
CA LEU A 115 -10.03 -9.08 6.17
C LEU A 115 -10.48 -7.68 5.69
N ILE A 116 -9.88 -7.16 4.62
CA ILE A 116 -10.23 -5.85 4.04
C ILE A 116 -11.70 -5.82 3.60
N VAL A 117 -12.17 -6.87 2.90
CA VAL A 117 -13.58 -6.97 2.49
C VAL A 117 -14.52 -7.03 3.69
N ASN A 118 -14.15 -7.77 4.73
CA ASN A 118 -14.96 -7.85 5.96
C ASN A 118 -15.01 -6.51 6.70
N LEU A 119 -13.88 -5.79 6.80
CA LEU A 119 -13.83 -4.46 7.43
C LEU A 119 -14.63 -3.41 6.66
N ALA A 120 -14.57 -3.45 5.31
CA ALA A 120 -15.35 -2.56 4.45
C ALA A 120 -16.87 -2.77 4.59
N LYS A 121 -17.31 -4.00 4.89
CA LYS A 121 -18.74 -4.34 5.09
C LYS A 121 -19.22 -4.24 6.53
N ALA A 122 -18.30 -4.24 7.50
CA ALA A 122 -18.64 -4.23 8.91
C ALA A 122 -19.03 -2.82 9.39
N ASP A 123 -19.99 -2.79 10.32
CA ASP A 123 -20.32 -1.60 11.08
C ASP A 123 -19.12 -1.13 11.92
N PRO A 124 -18.96 0.19 12.15
CA PRO A 124 -17.82 0.74 12.90
C PRO A 124 -17.56 0.06 14.25
N SER A 125 -18.62 -0.32 14.97
CA SER A 125 -18.54 -1.00 16.28
C SER A 125 -17.99 -2.43 16.20
N ALA A 126 -18.14 -3.11 15.08
CA ALA A 126 -17.68 -4.49 14.89
C ALA A 126 -16.24 -4.59 14.37
N ARG A 127 -15.68 -3.49 13.86
CA ARG A 127 -14.32 -3.46 13.26
C ARG A 127 -13.23 -3.75 14.29
N ALA A 128 -13.36 -3.22 15.50
CA ALA A 128 -12.43 -3.48 16.61
C ALA A 128 -12.31 -4.99 16.91
N THR A 129 -13.44 -5.69 16.93
CA THR A 129 -13.50 -7.14 17.18
C THR A 129 -12.85 -7.94 16.05
N LEU A 130 -13.10 -7.57 14.79
CA LEU A 130 -12.52 -8.24 13.62
C LEU A 130 -10.99 -8.10 13.57
N LEU A 131 -10.47 -6.91 13.89
CA LEU A 131 -9.02 -6.67 13.97
C LEU A 131 -8.38 -7.51 15.08
N SER A 132 -9.02 -7.56 16.25
CA SER A 132 -8.56 -8.37 17.38
C SER A 132 -8.50 -9.87 17.05
N GLN A 133 -9.49 -10.39 16.32
CA GLN A 133 -9.50 -11.78 15.87
C GLN A 133 -8.40 -12.08 14.85
N SER A 134 -8.11 -11.14 13.93
CA SER A 134 -7.05 -11.33 12.94
C SER A 134 -5.64 -11.36 13.55
N ASN A 135 -5.41 -10.63 14.64
CA ASN A 135 -4.12 -10.60 15.35
C ASN A 135 -3.83 -11.90 16.12
N ASN A 136 -4.86 -12.70 16.43
CA ASN A 136 -4.72 -13.96 17.16
C ASN A 136 -4.53 -15.18 16.24
N LEU A 137 -4.40 -14.99 14.93
CA LEU A 137 -4.14 -16.08 14.00
C LEU A 137 -2.67 -16.50 14.07
N PRO A 138 -2.37 -17.80 14.21
CA PRO A 138 -0.99 -18.27 14.31
C PRO A 138 -0.23 -17.92 13.04
N VAL A 139 0.84 -17.12 13.19
CA VAL A 139 1.81 -16.88 12.14
C VAL A 139 2.54 -18.19 11.90
N LYS A 140 2.22 -18.88 10.79
CA LYS A 140 3.01 -20.04 10.37
C LYS A 140 4.40 -19.53 9.96
N HIS A 141 5.40 -19.85 10.80
CA HIS A 141 6.82 -19.67 10.51
C HIS A 141 7.29 -20.59 9.39
#